data_AF-A0A932LQX5-F1
#
_entry.id   AF-A0A932LQX5-F1
#
_cell.length_a   1.000
_cell.length_b   1.000
_cell.length_c   1.000
_cell.angle_alpha   90.00
_cell.angle_beta   90.00
_cell.angle_gamma   90.00
#
_symmetry.space_group_name_H-M   'P 1'
#
loop_
_entity.id
_entity.type
_entity.pdbx_description
1 polymer ?
#
loop_
_entity_poly.entity_id
_entity_poly.type
_entity_poly.pdbx_seq_one_letter_code
_entity_poly.pdbx_strand_id
1 'polypeptide(L)'
;MSTSLTPKQRRLKKELEAISEIVRVDYWNILTWPPRLRTTALEVMTRQLIRGDIVTQYTLIDDWLSSAVCRYFLPGRSFIVQWKTQRFVRFNYYVIERLYMTQKLAFLKDAYVIPKAIAATIEEINALRNAMAHAFFPENLRAYHRKGPSAARKPVTVRYKGTDIFTLEGIRQFAADCGTVTEFFKRGLRRRTRTLIALRTSGEE
;
A
#
# COMPACT_ATOMS: atom_id res chain seq x y z
N MET A 1 32.40 14.78 6.42
CA MET A 1 31.33 14.31 5.52
C MET A 1 31.37 15.17 4.27
N SER A 2 31.46 14.58 3.07
CA SER A 2 31.42 15.37 1.82
C SER A 2 30.06 16.05 1.70
N THR A 3 30.06 17.38 1.70
CA THR A 3 28.86 18.22 1.56
C THR A 3 28.43 18.41 0.10
N SER A 4 29.18 17.85 -0.86
CA SER A 4 28.92 18.05 -2.29
C SER A 4 28.16 16.88 -2.90
N LEU A 5 27.04 17.19 -3.54
CA LEU A 5 26.27 16.22 -4.34
C LEU A 5 27.08 15.76 -5.56
N THR A 6 27.00 14.47 -5.87
CA THR A 6 27.53 13.92 -7.13
C THR A 6 26.81 14.52 -8.35
N PRO A 7 27.41 14.45 -9.56
CA PRO A 7 26.74 14.92 -10.78
C PRO A 7 25.36 14.29 -11.01
N LYS A 8 25.20 12.98 -10.73
CA LYS A 8 23.92 12.28 -10.83
C LYS A 8 22.89 12.81 -9.83
N GLN A 9 23.29 13.04 -8.58
CA GLN A 9 22.39 13.60 -7.55
C GLN A 9 21.95 15.03 -7.90
N ARG A 10 22.84 15.88 -8.42
CA ARG A 10 22.48 17.22 -8.89
C ARG A 10 21.46 17.18 -10.03
N ARG A 11 21.66 16.28 -11.00
CA ARG A 11 20.71 16.07 -12.10
C ARG A 11 19.33 15.65 -11.58
N LEU A 12 19.30 14.65 -10.69
CA LEU A 12 18.05 14.16 -10.09
C LEU A 12 17.35 15.25 -9.26
N LYS A 13 18.09 16.06 -8.50
CA LYS A 13 17.52 17.19 -7.74
C LYS A 13 16.85 18.20 -8.69
N LYS A 14 17.53 18.59 -9.77
CA LYS A 14 16.97 19.51 -10.78
C LYS A 14 15.71 18.95 -11.43
N GLU A 15 15.72 17.66 -11.74
CA GLU A 15 14.57 16.96 -12.30
C GLU A 15 13.39 16.89 -11.32
N LEU A 16 13.65 16.60 -10.04
CA LEU A 16 12.62 16.60 -8.99
C LEU A 16 12.00 17.99 -8.77
N GLU A 17 12.81 19.05 -8.83
CA GLU A 17 12.32 20.43 -8.75
C GLU A 17 11.38 20.75 -9.93
N ALA A 18 11.79 20.40 -11.16
CA ALA A 18 10.97 20.60 -12.35
C ALA A 18 9.66 19.79 -12.32
N ILE A 19 9.72 18.53 -11.89
CA ILE A 19 8.52 17.69 -11.71
C ILE A 19 7.58 18.32 -10.68
N SER A 20 8.12 18.77 -9.55
CA SER A 20 7.32 19.34 -8.46
C SER A 20 6.60 20.61 -8.88
N GLU A 21 7.23 21.43 -9.73
CA GLU A 21 6.59 22.59 -10.35
C GLU A 21 5.45 22.17 -11.29
N ILE A 22 5.69 21.18 -12.17
CA ILE A 22 4.67 20.66 -13.11
C ILE A 22 3.46 20.10 -12.36
N VAL A 23 3.69 19.32 -11.30
CA VAL A 23 2.61 18.71 -10.50
C VAL A 23 2.03 19.64 -9.43
N ARG A 24 2.59 20.84 -9.28
CA ARG A 24 2.19 21.86 -8.29
C ARG A 24 2.31 21.38 -6.84
N VAL A 25 3.44 20.74 -6.52
CA VAL A 25 3.84 20.29 -5.17
C VAL A 25 5.14 20.99 -4.74
N ASP A 26 5.30 22.25 -5.13
CA ASP A 26 6.44 23.13 -4.88
C ASP A 26 6.26 23.97 -3.61
N TYR A 27 5.92 23.33 -2.48
CA TYR A 27 5.56 24.02 -1.22
C TYR A 27 6.66 24.97 -0.70
N TRP A 28 7.92 24.76 -1.08
CA TRP A 28 9.04 25.66 -0.73
C TRP A 28 8.94 27.03 -1.42
N ASN A 29 8.19 27.14 -2.52
CA ASN A 29 7.96 28.38 -3.26
C ASN A 29 6.61 29.04 -2.91
N ILE A 30 5.90 28.62 -1.86
CA ILE A 30 4.54 29.07 -1.56
C ILE A 30 4.39 30.60 -1.42
N LEU A 31 5.46 31.33 -1.10
CA LEU A 31 5.45 32.79 -1.01
C LEU A 31 5.22 33.47 -2.36
N THR A 32 5.56 32.83 -3.49
CA THR A 32 5.29 33.35 -4.84
C THR A 32 3.81 33.27 -5.21
N TRP A 33 3.02 32.47 -4.49
CA TRP A 33 1.60 32.29 -4.74
C TRP A 33 0.76 33.42 -4.12
N PRO A 34 -0.41 33.75 -4.70
CA PRO A 34 -1.32 34.75 -4.15
C PRO A 34 -1.67 34.45 -2.69
N PRO A 35 -1.56 35.41 -1.75
CA PRO A 35 -1.77 35.18 -0.32
C PRO A 35 -3.06 34.42 0.02
N ARG A 36 -4.16 34.75 -0.66
CA ARG A 36 -5.49 34.13 -0.46
C ARG A 36 -5.56 32.64 -0.82
N LEU A 37 -4.61 32.12 -1.62
CA LEU A 37 -4.60 30.72 -2.08
C LEU A 37 -3.61 29.85 -1.31
N ARG A 38 -2.69 30.44 -0.52
CA ARG A 38 -1.55 29.72 0.06
C ARG A 38 -1.98 28.56 0.96
N THR A 39 -2.92 28.80 1.86
CA THR A 39 -3.42 27.76 2.78
C THR A 39 -4.05 26.60 2.02
N THR A 40 -4.98 26.89 1.10
CA THR A 40 -5.65 25.86 0.29
C THR A 40 -4.64 25.08 -0.56
N ALA A 41 -3.67 25.78 -1.17
CA ALA A 41 -2.61 25.13 -1.95
C ALA A 41 -1.78 24.18 -1.08
N LEU A 42 -1.34 24.60 0.11
CA LEU A 42 -0.58 23.75 1.05
C LEU A 42 -1.38 22.52 1.50
N GLU A 43 -2.67 22.67 1.77
CA GLU A 43 -3.52 21.54 2.12
C GLU A 43 -3.68 20.55 0.95
N VAL A 44 -3.86 21.06 -0.28
CA VAL A 44 -3.93 20.22 -1.49
C VAL A 44 -2.62 19.48 -1.72
N MET A 45 -1.47 20.17 -1.62
CA MET A 45 -0.13 19.58 -1.73
C MET A 45 0.08 18.48 -0.69
N THR A 46 -0.32 18.72 0.56
CA THR A 46 -0.25 17.73 1.65
C THR A 46 -1.07 16.49 1.33
N ARG A 47 -2.33 16.68 0.90
CA ARG A 47 -3.22 15.56 0.50
C ARG A 47 -2.64 14.78 -0.68
N GLN A 48 -2.05 15.46 -1.67
CA GLN A 48 -1.42 14.81 -2.83
C GLN A 48 -0.21 13.98 -2.44
N LEU A 49 0.70 14.52 -1.60
CA LEU A 49 1.87 13.80 -1.11
C LEU A 49 1.47 12.53 -0.34
N ILE A 50 0.52 12.67 0.59
CA ILE A 50 0.03 11.56 1.41
C ILE A 50 -0.69 10.51 0.56
N ARG A 51 -1.55 10.94 -0.38
CA ARG A 51 -2.22 10.02 -1.31
C ARG A 51 -1.21 9.27 -2.18
N GLY A 52 -0.18 9.96 -2.66
CA GLY A 52 0.91 9.35 -3.42
C GLY A 52 1.58 8.22 -2.62
N ASP A 53 1.97 8.50 -1.38
CA ASP A 53 2.60 7.49 -0.52
C ASP A 53 1.68 6.30 -0.24
N ILE A 54 0.39 6.54 0.06
CA ILE A 54 -0.59 5.46 0.27
C ILE A 54 -0.67 4.52 -0.95
N VAL A 55 -0.74 5.09 -2.16
CA VAL A 55 -0.79 4.31 -3.41
C VAL A 55 0.52 3.55 -3.63
N THR A 56 1.67 4.18 -3.37
CA THR A 56 2.98 3.54 -3.49
C THR A 56 3.12 2.36 -2.53
N GLN A 57 2.80 2.54 -1.25
CA GLN A 57 2.88 1.48 -0.25
C GLN A 57 1.90 0.33 -0.54
N TYR A 58 0.67 0.65 -0.95
CA TYR A 58 -0.29 -0.35 -1.40
C TYR A 58 0.27 -1.20 -2.55
N THR A 59 0.81 -0.57 -3.59
CA THR A 59 1.35 -1.27 -4.76
C THR A 59 2.54 -2.14 -4.37
N LEU A 60 3.44 -1.64 -3.51
CA LEU A 60 4.57 -2.41 -3.01
C LEU A 60 4.12 -3.66 -2.23
N ILE A 61 3.11 -3.53 -1.37
CA ILE A 61 2.56 -4.67 -0.62
C ILE A 61 1.87 -5.68 -1.56
N ASP A 62 1.14 -5.21 -2.57
CA ASP A 62 0.55 -6.08 -3.60
C ASP A 62 1.63 -6.84 -4.40
N ASP A 63 2.76 -6.20 -4.71
CA ASP A 63 3.90 -6.84 -5.35
C ASP A 63 4.56 -7.89 -4.44
N TRP A 64 4.64 -7.66 -3.13
CA TRP A 64 5.10 -8.66 -2.16
C TRP A 64 4.18 -9.88 -2.12
N LEU A 65 2.87 -9.67 -2.10
CA LEU A 65 1.88 -10.75 -2.13
C LEU A 65 1.97 -11.52 -3.44
N SER A 66 2.06 -10.83 -4.58
CA SER A 66 2.23 -11.41 -5.91
C SER A 66 3.49 -12.28 -5.98
N SER A 67 4.61 -11.75 -5.49
CA SER A 67 5.87 -12.48 -5.38
C SER A 67 5.73 -13.73 -4.53
N ALA A 68 5.01 -13.67 -3.40
CA ALA A 68 4.77 -14.83 -2.55
C ALA A 68 3.88 -15.89 -3.24
N VAL A 69 2.84 -15.49 -3.97
CA VAL A 69 2.00 -16.39 -4.77
C VAL A 69 2.83 -17.08 -5.84
N CYS A 70 3.68 -16.34 -6.56
CA CYS A 70 4.58 -16.92 -7.54
C CYS A 70 5.53 -17.96 -6.94
N ARG A 71 6.11 -17.71 -5.75
CA ARG A 71 6.97 -18.70 -5.06
C ARG A 71 6.24 -19.99 -4.71
N TYR A 72 4.94 -19.91 -4.46
CA TYR A 72 4.14 -21.09 -4.17
C TYR A 72 4.00 -21.99 -5.41
N PHE A 73 3.61 -21.41 -6.56
CA PHE A 73 3.34 -22.17 -7.78
C PHE A 73 4.59 -22.50 -8.62
N LEU A 74 5.64 -21.69 -8.52
CA LEU A 74 6.85 -21.80 -9.32
C LEU A 74 8.10 -21.92 -8.41
N PRO A 75 8.25 -23.00 -7.63
CA PRO A 75 9.39 -23.16 -6.73
C PRO A 75 10.71 -23.38 -7.49
N GLY A 76 11.84 -23.07 -6.84
CA GLY A 76 13.16 -23.63 -7.17
C GLY A 76 14.09 -22.82 -8.09
N ARG A 77 13.62 -21.84 -8.87
CA ARG A 77 14.50 -20.96 -9.69
C ARG A 77 14.46 -19.51 -9.21
N SER A 78 15.52 -18.75 -9.50
CA SER A 78 15.51 -17.31 -9.24
C SER A 78 14.41 -16.62 -10.05
N PHE A 79 13.73 -15.65 -9.44
CA PHE A 79 12.66 -14.88 -10.08
C PHE A 79 13.07 -14.28 -11.43
N ILE A 80 14.29 -13.75 -11.50
CA ILE A 80 14.84 -13.12 -12.70
C ILE A 80 14.87 -14.11 -13.88
N VAL A 81 15.23 -15.37 -13.63
CA VAL A 81 15.24 -16.41 -14.66
C VAL A 81 13.82 -16.81 -15.04
N GLN A 82 12.92 -16.95 -14.06
CA GLN A 82 11.54 -17.35 -14.32
C GLN A 82 10.76 -16.30 -15.10
N TRP A 83 10.94 -15.01 -14.80
CA TRP A 83 10.20 -13.90 -15.44
C TRP A 83 10.32 -13.87 -16.97
N LYS A 84 11.43 -14.36 -17.51
CA LYS A 84 11.68 -14.41 -18.96
C LYS A 84 11.00 -15.60 -19.65
N THR A 85 10.45 -16.55 -18.90
CA THR A 85 9.82 -17.74 -19.47
C THR A 85 8.38 -17.44 -19.91
N GLN A 86 7.97 -18.00 -21.05
CA GLN A 86 6.58 -17.89 -21.53
C GLN A 86 5.56 -18.43 -20.53
N ARG A 87 5.94 -19.46 -19.76
CA ARG A 87 5.12 -20.00 -18.66
C ARG A 87 4.86 -18.94 -17.59
N PHE A 88 5.90 -18.22 -17.14
CA PHE A 88 5.71 -17.16 -16.16
C PHE A 88 4.90 -16.01 -16.74
N VAL A 89 5.19 -15.56 -17.96
CA VAL A 89 4.45 -14.45 -18.59
C VAL A 89 2.94 -14.75 -18.63
N ARG A 90 2.56 -15.95 -19.06
CA ARG A 90 1.15 -16.39 -19.04
C ARG A 90 0.59 -16.46 -17.62
N PHE A 91 1.34 -17.00 -16.67
CA PHE A 91 0.91 -17.06 -15.26
C PHE A 91 0.72 -15.65 -14.67
N ASN A 92 1.62 -14.71 -14.94
CA ASN A 92 1.52 -13.34 -14.47
C ASN A 92 0.25 -12.68 -15.02
N TYR A 93 0.07 -12.72 -16.35
CA TYR A 93 -1.04 -12.07 -17.02
C TYR A 93 -2.41 -12.68 -16.65
N TYR A 94 -2.53 -14.01 -16.68
CA TYR A 94 -3.83 -14.66 -16.46
C TYR A 94 -4.16 -14.91 -14.99
N VAL A 95 -3.17 -14.94 -14.10
CA VAL A 95 -3.37 -15.24 -12.66
C VAL A 95 -3.02 -14.03 -11.81
N ILE A 96 -1.76 -13.59 -11.80
CA ILE A 96 -1.30 -12.57 -10.82
C ILE A 96 -1.96 -11.22 -11.04
N GLU A 97 -2.00 -10.72 -12.28
CA GLU A 97 -2.58 -9.42 -12.63
C GLU A 97 -4.10 -9.37 -12.45
N ARG A 98 -4.77 -10.53 -12.50
CA ARG A 98 -6.23 -10.63 -12.34
C ARG A 98 -6.68 -10.76 -10.89
N LEU A 99 -5.77 -11.10 -9.98
CA LEU A 99 -6.10 -11.23 -8.57
C LEU A 99 -6.00 -9.87 -7.87
N TYR A 100 -7.04 -9.53 -7.10
CA TYR A 100 -6.98 -8.41 -6.18
C TYR A 100 -6.08 -8.72 -4.98
N MET A 101 -5.55 -7.68 -4.33
CA MET A 101 -4.67 -7.81 -3.17
C MET A 101 -5.28 -8.70 -2.06
N THR A 102 -6.59 -8.54 -1.80
CA THR A 102 -7.31 -9.35 -0.80
C THR A 102 -7.41 -10.82 -1.19
N GLN A 103 -7.56 -11.13 -2.49
CA GLN A 103 -7.58 -12.52 -2.98
C GLN A 103 -6.20 -13.16 -2.86
N LYS A 104 -5.12 -12.42 -3.19
CA LYS A 104 -3.74 -12.87 -2.97
C LYS A 104 -3.47 -13.14 -1.49
N LEU A 105 -3.90 -12.23 -0.61
CA LEU A 105 -3.79 -12.41 0.84
C LEU A 105 -4.57 -13.63 1.34
N ALA A 106 -5.82 -13.81 0.90
CA ALA A 106 -6.64 -14.95 1.29
C ALA A 106 -5.99 -16.28 0.89
N PHE A 107 -5.48 -16.37 -0.34
CA PHE A 107 -4.72 -17.52 -0.81
C PHE A 107 -3.48 -17.79 0.08
N LEU A 108 -2.69 -16.76 0.37
CA LEU A 108 -1.48 -16.94 1.17
C LEU A 108 -1.78 -17.30 2.63
N LYS A 109 -2.92 -16.88 3.19
CA LYS A 109 -3.37 -17.29 4.53
C LYS A 109 -3.70 -18.78 4.62
N ASP A 110 -4.06 -19.41 3.49
CA ASP A 110 -4.26 -20.86 3.41
C ASP A 110 -2.92 -21.61 3.28
N ALA A 111 -2.03 -21.11 2.42
CA ALA A 111 -0.75 -21.76 2.13
C ALA A 111 0.36 -21.51 3.18
N TYR A 112 0.34 -20.37 3.87
CA TYR A 112 1.40 -19.90 4.75
C TYR A 112 0.86 -19.45 6.12
N VAL A 113 1.76 -19.41 7.11
CA VAL A 113 1.47 -18.80 8.40
C VAL A 113 1.60 -17.29 8.29
N ILE A 114 0.47 -16.60 8.19
CA ILE A 114 0.39 -15.13 8.24
C ILE A 114 -0.23 -14.72 9.57
N PRO A 115 0.47 -13.95 10.42
CA PRO A 115 -0.09 -13.45 11.67
C PRO A 115 -1.36 -12.63 11.42
N LYS A 116 -2.39 -12.80 12.28
CA LYS A 116 -3.66 -12.06 12.18
C LYS A 116 -3.45 -10.54 12.09
N ALA A 117 -2.50 -10.00 12.87
CA ALA A 117 -2.18 -8.58 12.86
C ALA A 117 -1.66 -8.09 11.50
N ILE A 118 -0.81 -8.88 10.82
CA ILE A 118 -0.29 -8.54 9.48
C ILE A 118 -1.43 -8.56 8.46
N ALA A 119 -2.28 -9.60 8.49
CA ALA A 119 -3.42 -9.71 7.59
C ALA A 119 -4.40 -8.54 7.76
N ALA A 120 -4.74 -8.20 9.01
CA ALA A 120 -5.61 -7.07 9.32
C ALA A 120 -5.02 -5.73 8.82
N THR A 121 -3.72 -5.49 9.06
CA THR A 121 -3.05 -4.30 8.53
C THR A 121 -3.10 -4.23 6.99
N ILE A 122 -2.90 -5.33 6.28
CA ILE A 122 -3.01 -5.35 4.80
C ILE A 122 -4.45 -5.03 4.34
N GLU A 123 -5.45 -5.59 5.01
CA GLU A 123 -6.87 -5.32 4.73
C GLU A 123 -7.24 -3.85 4.97
N GLU A 124 -6.70 -3.23 6.02
CA GLU A 124 -6.88 -1.80 6.30
C GLU A 124 -6.18 -0.90 5.28
N ILE A 125 -4.96 -1.25 4.86
CA ILE A 125 -4.25 -0.55 3.78
C ILE A 125 -5.04 -0.63 2.45
N ASN A 126 -5.61 -1.80 2.14
CA ASN A 126 -6.50 -1.97 0.98
C ASN A 126 -7.71 -1.03 1.05
N ALA A 127 -8.38 -1.00 2.22
CA ALA A 127 -9.56 -0.18 2.43
C ALA A 127 -9.24 1.31 2.30
N LEU A 128 -8.12 1.75 2.89
CA LEU A 128 -7.63 3.11 2.79
C LEU A 128 -7.35 3.50 1.34
N ARG A 129 -6.60 2.68 0.58
CA ARG A 129 -6.31 2.93 -0.83
C ARG A 129 -7.58 2.99 -1.67
N ASN A 130 -8.54 2.08 -1.45
CA ASN A 130 -9.81 2.10 -2.18
C ASN A 130 -10.61 3.38 -1.91
N ALA A 131 -10.64 3.84 -0.65
CA ALA A 131 -11.26 5.12 -0.34
C ALA A 131 -10.59 6.29 -1.09
N MET A 132 -9.25 6.29 -1.21
CA MET A 132 -8.51 7.30 -1.95
C MET A 132 -8.69 7.22 -3.48
N ALA A 133 -8.94 6.03 -4.01
CA ALA A 133 -9.13 5.81 -5.45
C ALA A 133 -10.52 6.21 -5.94
N HIS A 134 -11.54 6.11 -5.10
CA HIS A 134 -12.93 6.37 -5.51
C HIS A 134 -13.41 7.80 -5.28
N ALA A 135 -12.65 8.62 -4.56
CA ALA A 135 -13.03 10.01 -4.30
C ALA A 135 -11.82 10.93 -4.26
N PHE A 136 -11.90 12.04 -5.01
CA PHE A 136 -10.92 13.11 -4.91
C PHE A 136 -10.99 13.83 -3.55
N PHE A 137 -12.19 13.88 -2.98
CA PHE A 137 -12.50 14.37 -1.63
C PHE A 137 -13.15 13.22 -0.84
N PRO A 138 -12.34 12.28 -0.31
CA PRO A 138 -12.86 11.09 0.37
C PRO A 138 -13.67 11.41 1.64
N GLU A 139 -13.55 12.62 2.19
CA GLU A 139 -14.45 13.20 3.19
C GLU A 139 -15.93 13.24 2.76
N ASN A 140 -16.20 13.23 1.45
CA ASN A 140 -17.57 13.23 0.93
C ASN A 140 -18.18 11.83 0.85
N LEU A 141 -17.39 10.77 1.06
CA LEU A 141 -17.89 9.39 1.01
C LEU A 141 -18.77 9.11 2.24
N ARG A 142 -19.97 8.57 1.99
CA ARG A 142 -20.94 8.20 3.04
C ARG A 142 -20.36 7.29 4.12
N ALA A 143 -19.38 6.45 3.79
CA ALA A 143 -18.73 5.55 4.74
C ALA A 143 -18.03 6.29 5.90
N TYR A 144 -17.59 7.53 5.68
CA TYR A 144 -16.97 8.37 6.72
C TYR A 144 -17.97 9.30 7.41
N HIS A 145 -19.20 9.41 6.89
CA HIS A 145 -20.27 10.17 7.54
C HIS A 145 -20.79 9.35 8.72
N ARG A 146 -20.58 9.83 9.95
CA ARG A 146 -21.13 9.17 11.15
C ARG A 146 -22.66 9.16 11.06
N LYS A 147 -23.26 7.97 11.04
CA LYS A 147 -24.70 7.79 11.28
C LYS A 147 -24.96 7.96 12.78
N GLY A 148 -25.46 9.11 13.21
CA GLY A 148 -25.87 9.33 14.60
C GLY A 148 -26.66 10.64 14.79
N PRO A 149 -27.64 10.71 15.72
CA PRO A 149 -28.64 11.78 15.75
C PRO A 149 -28.14 13.17 16.17
N SER A 150 -26.91 13.28 16.71
CA SER A 150 -26.42 14.55 17.29
C SER A 150 -24.90 14.67 17.29
N ALA A 151 -24.22 14.03 16.33
CA ALA A 151 -22.80 14.33 16.14
C ALA A 151 -22.70 15.73 15.52
N ALA A 152 -22.41 16.75 16.34
CA ALA A 152 -21.93 18.05 15.88
C ALA A 152 -20.97 17.81 14.70
N ARG A 153 -21.17 18.54 13.59
CA ARG A 153 -20.48 18.40 12.28
C ARG A 153 -18.95 18.32 12.45
N LYS A 154 -18.43 17.21 12.93
CA LYS A 154 -17.00 16.94 12.94
C LYS A 154 -16.60 16.83 11.48
N PRO A 155 -15.52 17.50 11.06
CA PRO A 155 -15.04 17.34 9.70
C PRO A 155 -14.89 15.85 9.42
N VAL A 156 -15.51 15.41 8.33
CA VAL A 156 -15.42 14.02 7.92
C VAL A 156 -13.98 13.82 7.46
N THR A 157 -13.18 13.12 8.25
CA THR A 157 -11.78 12.85 7.92
C THR A 157 -11.60 11.39 7.57
N VAL A 158 -10.73 11.12 6.61
CA VAL A 158 -10.36 9.74 6.31
C VAL A 158 -9.46 9.25 7.43
N ARG A 159 -9.92 8.21 8.13
CA ARG A 159 -9.21 7.68 9.28
C ARG A 159 -8.51 6.38 8.94
N TYR A 160 -7.25 6.28 9.33
CA TYR A 160 -6.50 5.03 9.38
C TYR A 160 -6.29 4.66 10.85
N LYS A 161 -6.79 3.48 11.27
CA LYS A 161 -6.78 3.02 12.67
C LYS A 161 -7.30 4.06 13.69
N GLY A 162 -8.29 4.86 13.29
CA GLY A 162 -8.92 5.88 14.14
C GLY A 162 -8.31 7.29 14.05
N THR A 163 -7.10 7.41 13.50
CA THR A 163 -6.34 8.66 13.34
C THR A 163 -6.56 9.25 11.94
N ASP A 164 -6.64 10.57 11.82
CA ASP A 164 -6.74 11.22 10.50
C ASP A 164 -5.45 11.01 9.70
N ILE A 165 -5.56 10.33 8.55
CA ILE A 165 -4.43 9.97 7.70
C ILE A 165 -3.69 11.20 7.13
N PHE A 166 -4.36 12.35 7.03
CA PHE A 166 -3.76 13.59 6.53
C PHE A 166 -2.98 14.38 7.59
N THR A 167 -2.89 13.85 8.81
CA THR A 167 -2.06 14.40 9.88
C THR A 167 -0.70 13.71 9.93
N LEU A 168 0.29 14.38 10.54
CA LEU A 168 1.61 13.82 10.76
C LEU A 168 1.56 12.51 11.59
N GLU A 169 0.66 12.42 12.56
CA GLU A 169 0.45 11.22 13.36
C GLU A 169 -0.10 10.07 12.51
N GLY A 170 -1.14 10.34 11.71
CA GLY A 170 -1.76 9.35 10.84
C GLY A 170 -0.79 8.77 9.81
N ILE A 171 -0.04 9.63 9.11
CA ILE A 171 0.95 9.16 8.11
C ILE A 171 2.12 8.41 8.75
N ARG A 172 2.57 8.80 9.95
CA ARG A 172 3.60 8.05 10.68
C ARG A 172 3.12 6.66 11.08
N GLN A 173 1.90 6.56 11.59
CA GLN A 173 1.30 5.27 11.94
C GLN A 173 1.17 4.36 10.72
N PHE A 174 0.68 4.91 9.60
CA PHE A 174 0.60 4.21 8.32
C PHE A 174 1.97 3.72 7.85
N ALA A 175 2.98 4.60 7.81
CA ALA A 175 4.33 4.24 7.36
C ALA A 175 4.96 3.15 8.26
N ALA A 176 4.76 3.21 9.58
CA ALA A 176 5.26 2.20 10.52
C ALA A 176 4.61 0.82 10.28
N ASP A 177 3.30 0.80 10.03
CA ASP A 177 2.56 -0.41 9.69
C ASP A 177 3.02 -1.01 8.35
N CYS A 178 3.18 -0.19 7.31
CA CYS A 178 3.72 -0.61 6.02
C CYS A 178 5.15 -1.17 6.16
N GLY A 179 5.98 -0.54 6.99
CA GLY A 179 7.31 -1.03 7.34
C GLY A 179 7.27 -2.41 8.00
N THR A 180 6.34 -2.62 8.94
CA THR A 180 6.14 -3.91 9.61
C THR A 180 5.70 -5.01 8.63
N VAL A 181 4.77 -4.71 7.72
CA VAL A 181 4.35 -5.65 6.66
C VAL A 181 5.51 -5.99 5.73
N THR A 182 6.26 -4.97 5.29
CA THR A 182 7.42 -5.16 4.39
C THR A 182 8.48 -6.03 5.05
N GLU A 183 8.79 -5.77 6.31
CA GLU A 183 9.78 -6.55 7.07
C GLU A 183 9.34 -8.01 7.25
N PHE A 184 8.05 -8.26 7.48
CA PHE A 184 7.51 -9.62 7.50
C PHE A 184 7.78 -10.38 6.19
N PHE A 185 7.52 -9.77 5.03
CA PHE A 185 7.77 -10.42 3.74
C PHE A 185 9.26 -10.61 3.43
N LYS A 186 10.12 -9.68 3.86
CA LYS A 186 11.58 -9.79 3.72
C LYS A 186 12.16 -10.97 4.50
N ARG A 187 11.65 -11.24 5.71
CA ARG A 187 12.04 -12.41 6.52
C ARG A 187 11.65 -13.75 5.90
N GLY A 188 10.72 -13.73 4.95
CA GLY A 188 10.23 -14.91 4.24
C GLY A 188 9.05 -15.58 4.95
N LEU A 189 8.23 -16.27 4.16
CA LEU A 189 7.03 -16.93 4.63
C LEU A 189 7.31 -18.37 5.07
N ARG A 190 6.76 -18.76 6.22
CA ARG A 190 6.75 -20.13 6.69
C ARG A 190 5.53 -20.85 6.13
N ARG A 191 5.74 -21.97 5.41
CA ARG A 191 4.63 -22.81 4.93
C ARG A 191 3.85 -23.33 6.12
N ARG A 192 2.52 -23.39 6.01
CA ARG A 192 1.71 -24.08 6.99
C ARG A 192 1.97 -25.58 6.81
N THR A 193 2.59 -26.22 7.80
CA THR A 193 2.71 -27.69 7.80
C THR A 193 1.30 -28.23 7.86
N ARG A 194 0.82 -28.82 6.76
CA ARG A 194 -0.37 -29.67 6.85
C ARG A 194 0.06 -30.88 7.66
N THR A 195 -0.31 -30.92 8.94
CA THR A 195 -0.55 -32.20 9.57
C THR A 195 -1.62 -32.84 8.70
N LEU A 196 -1.21 -33.77 7.84
CA LEU A 196 -2.13 -34.68 7.18
C LEU A 196 -2.89 -35.35 8.34
N ILE A 197 -4.05 -34.80 8.70
CA ILE A 197 -5.06 -35.59 9.38
C ILE A 197 -5.35 -36.67 8.37
N ALA A 198 -4.76 -37.84 8.61
CA ALA A 198 -5.12 -39.05 7.95
C ALA A 198 -6.61 -39.23 8.19
N LEU A 199 -7.42 -38.81 7.23
CA LEU A 199 -8.70 -39.43 6.93
C LEU A 199 -8.36 -40.83 6.38
N ARG A 200 -7.75 -41.65 7.24
CA ARG A 200 -7.78 -43.09 7.15
C ARG A 200 -9.07 -43.48 7.85
N THR A 201 -10.04 -43.85 7.03
CA THR A 201 -10.81 -45.08 7.23
C THR A 201 -11.32 -45.32 8.65
N SER A 202 -12.51 -44.78 8.93
CA SER A 202 -13.41 -45.38 9.93
C SER A 202 -14.84 -45.15 9.45
N GLY A 203 -15.44 -46.19 8.88
CA GLY A 203 -16.87 -46.21 8.53
C GLY A 203 -17.22 -46.79 7.16
N GLU A 204 -16.48 -47.78 6.65
CA GLU A 204 -17.16 -48.94 6.03
C GLU A 204 -17.50 -49.86 7.20
N GLU A 205 -18.78 -49.87 7.58
CA GLU A 205 -19.61 -51.02 7.98
C GLU A 205 -21.01 -50.52 8.40
#